data_AF-A0A523UEY6-F1
#
_entry.id   AF-A0A523UEY6-F1
#
_cell.length_a   1.000
_cell.length_b   1.000
_cell.length_c   1.000
_cell.angle_alpha   90.00
_cell.angle_beta   90.00
_cell.angle_gamma   90.00
#
_symmetry.space_group_name_H-M   'P 1'
#
loop_
_entity.id
_entity.type
_entity.pdbx_description
1 polymer ?
#
loop_
_entity_poly.entity_id
_entity_poly.type
_entity_poly.pdbx_seq_one_letter_code
_entity_poly.pdbx_strand_id
1 'polypeptide(L)'
;MSGIFGVVSKEDCVEILFYGTDYHSHLGTEYGGMAVLGEDFTRQIHNISQDQFKSKFYQDFKRMRGNKGIGVISAFDEQPIYLNSKFGPFCIVTNGILENIEELAGGLLEKGITFSEVSRGMVNVTELVAKLISQGNNLIDGIEKMFDAIDGSCSLLLLNRDGVYAARDRYGYTPLVVGKREDAWAVTSESSAFPNIEFKTVKYLEPGEIILINEEGMAQRRPGGDTSQICAFLWIYAGFPASSYEGINVEMVRERCGRFLAKRDGDIEVDVVSGVPDSGTAHALGYAMESGKPYRRPLVKYTPGYGRSYT
;
A
#
# COMPACT_ATOMS: atom_id res chain seq x y z
N MET A 1 3.83 -1.96 -7.71
CA MET A 1 2.78 -1.71 -6.70
C MET A 1 3.50 -1.58 -5.37
N SER A 2 2.99 -0.80 -4.44
CA SER A 2 3.56 -0.72 -3.10
C SER A 2 2.46 -0.99 -2.08
N GLY A 3 2.80 -1.53 -0.92
CA GLY A 3 1.89 -1.61 0.21
C GLY A 3 2.32 -0.63 1.28
N ILE A 4 1.39 0.21 1.72
CA ILE A 4 1.65 1.21 2.76
C ILE A 4 0.80 0.92 4.00
N PHE A 5 1.37 1.18 5.18
CA PHE A 5 0.72 1.01 6.47
C PHE A 5 1.07 2.21 7.36
N GLY A 6 0.08 2.77 8.04
CA GLY A 6 0.24 3.84 9.01
C GLY A 6 -0.52 3.52 10.28
N VAL A 7 0.02 3.92 11.42
CA VAL A 7 -0.61 3.70 12.73
C VAL A 7 -0.37 4.89 13.64
N VAL A 8 -1.39 5.18 14.45
CA VAL A 8 -1.32 6.07 15.61
C VAL A 8 -1.91 5.34 16.80
N SER A 9 -1.18 5.31 17.90
CA SER A 9 -1.58 4.65 19.15
C SER A 9 -1.45 5.63 20.31
N LYS A 10 -2.15 5.35 21.42
CA LYS A 10 -1.94 6.03 22.70
C LYS A 10 -0.59 5.69 23.33
N GLU A 11 -0.04 4.53 22.98
CA GLU A 11 1.22 3.98 23.47
C GLU A 11 2.22 3.76 22.31
N ASP A 12 3.39 3.19 22.60
CA ASP A 12 4.35 2.82 21.55
C ASP A 12 3.72 1.92 20.48
N CYS A 13 3.89 2.28 19.21
CA CYS A 13 3.22 1.64 18.08
C CYS A 13 4.17 0.86 17.16
N VAL A 14 5.45 0.72 17.54
CA VAL A 14 6.50 0.27 16.62
C VAL A 14 6.31 -1.19 16.21
N GLU A 15 5.90 -2.05 17.15
CA GLU A 15 5.60 -3.45 16.86
C GLU A 15 4.40 -3.60 15.92
N ILE A 16 3.35 -2.79 16.13
CA ILE A 16 2.17 -2.75 15.26
C ILE A 16 2.58 -2.31 13.84
N LEU A 17 3.41 -1.26 13.75
CA LEU A 17 3.91 -0.77 12.47
C LEU A 17 4.74 -1.82 11.75
N PHE A 18 5.63 -2.51 12.46
CA PHE A 18 6.50 -3.54 11.90
C PHE A 18 5.69 -4.70 11.30
N TYR A 19 4.76 -5.29 12.08
CA TYR A 19 3.94 -6.40 11.60
C TYR A 19 2.92 -5.95 10.54
N GLY A 20 2.29 -4.78 10.72
CA GLY A 20 1.35 -4.20 9.76
C GLY A 20 2.00 -3.93 8.40
N THR A 21 3.25 -3.46 8.38
CA THR A 21 4.02 -3.27 7.15
C THR A 21 4.37 -4.61 6.51
N ASP A 22 4.87 -5.57 7.29
CA ASP A 22 5.31 -6.89 6.78
C ASP A 22 4.19 -7.68 6.07
N TYR A 23 2.93 -7.51 6.46
CA TYR A 23 1.77 -8.14 5.77
C TYR A 23 1.61 -7.72 4.31
N HIS A 24 2.33 -6.70 3.85
CA HIS A 24 2.35 -6.26 2.46
C HIS A 24 3.51 -6.82 1.64
N SER A 25 4.27 -7.80 2.16
CA SER A 25 5.45 -8.36 1.49
C SER A 25 5.17 -8.95 0.10
N HIS A 26 3.92 -9.24 -0.26
CA HIS A 26 3.55 -9.68 -1.61
C HIS A 26 3.41 -8.54 -2.62
N LEU A 27 3.30 -7.29 -2.18
CA LEU A 27 3.03 -6.13 -3.05
C LEU A 27 4.29 -5.50 -3.63
N GLY A 28 5.46 -5.73 -3.03
CA GLY A 28 6.73 -5.22 -3.51
C GLY A 28 7.90 -6.08 -3.05
N THR A 29 8.97 -6.05 -3.83
CA THR A 29 10.13 -6.94 -3.64
C THR A 29 11.44 -6.20 -3.50
N GLU A 30 11.51 -4.88 -3.74
CA GLU A 30 12.80 -4.20 -3.85
C GLU A 30 13.21 -3.53 -2.54
N TYR A 31 12.31 -2.77 -1.92
CA TYR A 31 12.62 -1.95 -0.75
C TYR A 31 11.58 -2.11 0.35
N GLY A 32 12.04 -2.11 1.60
CA GLY A 32 11.21 -1.96 2.78
C GLY A 32 11.60 -0.68 3.52
N GLY A 33 10.66 -0.07 4.23
CA GLY A 33 10.98 1.09 5.06
C GLY A 33 9.97 1.36 6.16
N MET A 34 10.44 2.01 7.22
CA MET A 34 9.65 2.46 8.36
C MET A 34 10.12 3.85 8.81
N ALA A 35 9.17 4.70 9.17
CA ALA A 35 9.39 5.95 9.89
C ALA A 35 8.48 6.00 11.12
N VAL A 36 9.06 6.32 12.27
CA VAL A 36 8.37 6.44 13.56
C VAL A 36 8.64 7.83 14.10
N LEU A 37 7.62 8.45 14.67
CA LEU A 37 7.72 9.73 15.36
C LEU A 37 7.48 9.53 16.85
N GLY A 38 8.54 9.75 17.64
CA GLY A 38 8.49 9.91 19.10
C GLY A 38 8.78 11.37 19.46
N GLU A 39 9.87 11.61 20.20
CA GLU A 39 10.41 12.96 20.38
C GLU A 39 10.94 13.52 19.05
N ASP A 40 11.68 12.69 18.31
CA ASP A 40 12.22 12.94 16.98
C ASP A 40 11.80 11.84 16.00
N PHE A 41 12.03 12.09 14.70
CA PHE A 41 11.85 11.08 13.67
C PHE A 41 12.97 10.04 13.71
N THR A 42 12.59 8.76 13.74
CA THR A 42 13.49 7.64 13.44
C THR A 42 13.05 7.00 12.14
N ARG A 43 13.96 6.82 11.17
CA ARG A 43 13.67 6.29 9.84
C ARG A 43 14.69 5.23 9.45
N GLN A 44 14.23 4.13 8.85
CA GLN A 44 15.08 3.07 8.28
C GLN A 44 14.52 2.61 6.93
N ILE A 45 15.40 2.38 5.98
CA ILE A 45 15.09 1.87 4.64
C ILE A 45 16.11 0.77 4.32
N HIS A 46 15.64 -0.38 3.84
CA HIS A 46 16.50 -1.49 3.44
C HIS A 46 16.11 -2.02 2.07
N ASN A 47 17.10 -2.47 1.31
CA ASN A 47 16.86 -3.34 0.17
C ASN A 47 16.43 -4.74 0.68
N ILE A 48 15.31 -5.23 0.15
CA ILE A 48 14.69 -6.52 0.50
C ILE A 48 14.59 -7.46 -0.73
N SER A 49 15.30 -7.15 -1.82
CA SER A 49 15.28 -7.96 -3.06
C SER A 49 15.71 -9.41 -2.89
N GLN A 50 16.50 -9.70 -1.86
CA GLN A 50 17.04 -11.04 -1.57
C GLN A 50 16.67 -11.56 -0.17
N ASP A 51 15.94 -10.77 0.63
CA ASP A 51 15.71 -11.03 2.04
C ASP A 51 14.30 -10.59 2.44
N GLN A 52 13.69 -11.29 3.40
CA GLN A 52 12.37 -10.89 3.92
C GLN A 52 12.46 -9.60 4.74
N PHE A 53 11.42 -8.76 4.65
CA PHE A 53 11.29 -7.51 5.41
C PHE A 53 11.55 -7.73 6.91
N LYS A 54 10.82 -8.67 7.53
CA LYS A 54 11.00 -9.06 8.93
C LYS A 54 12.47 -9.30 9.32
N SER A 55 13.20 -10.04 8.49
CA SER A 55 14.60 -10.41 8.78
C SER A 55 15.52 -9.18 8.77
N LYS A 56 15.31 -8.24 7.85
CA LYS A 56 16.10 -7.00 7.78
C LYS A 56 15.79 -6.04 8.91
N PHE A 57 14.50 -5.85 9.23
CA PHE A 57 14.05 -4.84 10.16
C PHE A 57 14.04 -5.30 11.63
N TYR A 58 14.32 -6.58 11.93
CA TYR A 58 14.21 -7.14 13.29
C TYR A 58 15.04 -6.39 14.35
N GLN A 59 16.24 -5.92 14.01
CA GLN A 59 17.06 -5.16 14.94
C GLN A 59 16.68 -3.68 14.99
N ASP A 60 16.17 -3.15 13.88
CA ASP A 60 15.79 -1.74 13.77
C ASP A 60 14.56 -1.43 14.59
N PHE A 61 13.47 -2.19 14.42
CA PHE A 61 12.21 -1.90 15.12
C PHE A 61 12.39 -1.96 16.65
N LYS A 62 13.31 -2.78 17.16
CA LYS A 62 13.64 -2.83 18.60
C LYS A 62 14.26 -1.54 19.12
N ARG A 63 14.90 -0.73 18.26
CA ARG A 63 15.57 0.53 18.59
C ARG A 63 14.72 1.76 18.30
N MET A 64 13.67 1.63 17.48
CA MET A 64 12.71 2.71 17.23
C MET A 64 11.75 2.83 18.41
N ARG A 65 11.30 4.05 18.72
CA ARG A 65 10.28 4.34 19.74
C ARG A 65 9.39 5.48 19.29
N GLY A 66 8.10 5.38 19.56
CA GLY A 66 7.13 6.42 19.23
C GLY A 66 5.72 5.86 19.10
N ASN A 67 4.74 6.77 19.17
CA ASN A 67 3.32 6.42 19.18
C ASN A 67 2.63 6.66 17.82
N LYS A 68 3.37 7.12 16.82
CA LYS A 68 2.90 7.30 15.45
C LYS A 68 3.95 6.81 14.45
N GLY A 69 3.51 6.19 13.36
CA GLY A 69 4.45 5.74 12.34
C GLY A 69 3.82 5.36 11.02
N ILE A 70 4.65 5.33 9.98
CA ILE A 70 4.31 4.91 8.62
C ILE A 70 5.37 3.93 8.10
N GLY A 71 4.95 3.00 7.26
CA GLY A 71 5.79 1.94 6.72
C GLY A 71 5.34 1.55 5.33
N VAL A 72 6.27 0.95 4.59
CA VAL A 72 6.10 0.65 3.17
C VAL A 72 6.88 -0.59 2.76
N ILE A 73 6.24 -1.40 1.92
CA ILE A 73 6.88 -2.38 1.05
C ILE A 73 6.77 -1.83 -0.37
N SER A 74 7.90 -1.58 -1.02
CA SER A 74 7.99 -0.91 -2.31
C SER A 74 8.60 -1.82 -3.38
N ALA A 75 8.01 -1.81 -4.56
CA ALA A 75 8.53 -2.51 -5.73
C ALA A 75 9.56 -1.70 -6.52
N PHE A 76 9.76 -0.40 -6.23
CA PHE A 76 10.55 0.49 -7.10
C PHE A 76 11.44 1.45 -6.34
N ASP A 77 10.84 2.31 -5.50
CA ASP A 77 11.56 3.44 -4.89
C ASP A 77 11.84 3.22 -3.41
N GLU A 78 12.96 3.78 -2.95
CA GLU A 78 13.30 3.92 -1.54
C GLU A 78 12.34 4.90 -0.86
N GLN A 79 11.70 4.44 0.22
CA GLN A 79 10.71 5.17 1.02
C GLN A 79 10.74 4.64 2.46
N PRO A 80 10.34 5.40 3.49
CA PRO A 80 9.73 6.74 3.47
C PRO A 80 10.72 7.87 3.14
N ILE A 81 10.23 8.95 2.52
CA ILE A 81 11.01 10.17 2.30
C ILE A 81 10.78 11.14 3.45
N TYR A 82 11.86 11.69 4.01
CA TYR A 82 11.81 12.77 5.00
C TYR A 82 12.05 14.10 4.31
N LEU A 83 11.22 15.10 4.62
CA LEU A 83 11.43 16.46 4.16
C LEU A 83 11.24 17.44 5.32
N ASN A 84 12.17 18.37 5.47
CA ASN A 84 11.97 19.53 6.33
C ASN A 84 11.39 20.68 5.49
N SER A 85 10.11 20.97 5.69
CA SER A 85 9.34 21.91 4.85
C SER A 85 8.92 23.16 5.64
N LYS A 86 8.27 24.11 4.96
CA LYS A 86 7.63 25.26 5.62
C LYS A 86 6.49 24.89 6.57
N PHE A 87 5.98 23.66 6.48
CA PHE A 87 4.97 23.12 7.40
C PHE A 87 5.60 22.37 8.58
N GLY A 88 6.93 22.43 8.71
CA GLY A 88 7.71 21.60 9.60
C GLY A 88 8.17 20.29 8.94
N PRO A 89 8.86 19.43 9.70
CA PRO A 89 9.35 18.15 9.23
C PRO A 89 8.21 17.13 9.11
N PHE A 90 8.22 16.35 8.03
CA PHE A 90 7.33 15.20 7.85
C PHE A 90 8.04 14.06 7.12
N CYS A 91 7.51 12.85 7.30
CA CYS A 91 7.84 11.67 6.48
C CYS A 91 6.65 11.32 5.59
N ILE A 92 6.90 10.80 4.39
CA ILE A 92 5.85 10.41 3.45
C ILE A 92 6.16 9.08 2.77
N VAL A 93 5.10 8.28 2.55
CA VAL A 93 5.08 7.10 1.67
C VAL A 93 3.99 7.25 0.64
N THR A 94 4.21 6.72 -0.56
CA THR A 94 3.27 6.79 -1.68
C THR A 94 3.07 5.41 -2.33
N ASN A 95 1.88 5.22 -2.92
CA ASN A 95 1.54 4.09 -3.76
C ASN A 95 0.75 4.60 -4.97
N GLY A 96 1.25 4.32 -6.17
CA GLY A 96 0.65 4.79 -7.41
C GLY A 96 1.66 4.84 -8.55
N ILE A 97 1.24 5.43 -9.66
CA ILE A 97 2.06 5.65 -10.86
C ILE A 97 1.76 7.08 -11.34
N LEU A 98 2.82 7.86 -11.54
CA LEU A 98 2.76 9.17 -12.16
C LEU A 98 3.30 9.05 -13.58
N GLU A 99 2.60 9.63 -14.55
CA GLU A 99 2.97 9.59 -15.97
C GLU A 99 3.78 10.82 -16.39
N ASN A 100 3.55 11.98 -15.75
CA ASN A 100 4.18 13.26 -16.08
C ASN A 100 5.35 13.62 -15.13
N ILE A 101 6.13 12.61 -14.68
CA ILE A 101 7.23 12.78 -13.70
C ILE A 101 8.29 13.77 -14.19
N GLU A 102 8.76 13.62 -15.44
CA GLU A 102 9.84 14.45 -16.00
C GLU A 102 9.44 15.93 -16.10
N GLU A 103 8.20 16.20 -16.52
CA GLU A 103 7.64 17.54 -16.62
C GLU A 103 7.56 18.21 -15.24
N LEU A 104 6.96 17.53 -14.26
CA LEU A 104 6.80 18.05 -12.90
C LEU A 104 8.15 18.28 -12.22
N ALA A 105 9.08 17.34 -12.36
CA ALA A 105 10.43 17.48 -11.83
C ALA A 105 11.18 18.64 -12.48
N GLY A 106 11.10 18.77 -13.81
CA GLY A 106 11.69 19.87 -14.58
C GLY A 106 11.17 21.24 -14.12
N GLY A 107 9.85 21.38 -13.97
CA GLY A 107 9.23 22.63 -13.52
C GLY A 107 9.60 23.02 -12.06
N LEU A 108 9.92 22.05 -11.20
CA LEU A 108 10.45 22.33 -9.87
C LEU A 108 11.94 22.70 -9.91
N LEU A 109 12.75 22.04 -10.74
CA LEU A 109 14.17 22.35 -10.94
C LEU A 109 14.37 23.77 -11.49
N GLU A 110 13.55 24.22 -12.45
CA GLU A 110 13.58 25.58 -12.99
C GLU A 110 13.31 26.65 -11.92
N LYS A 111 12.54 26.30 -10.88
CA LYS A 111 12.26 27.16 -9.71
C LYS A 111 13.36 27.08 -8.64
N GLY A 112 14.44 26.36 -8.89
CA GLY A 112 15.56 26.19 -7.97
C GLY A 112 15.34 25.13 -6.88
N ILE A 113 14.32 24.27 -7.02
CA ILE A 113 14.07 23.19 -6.05
C ILE A 113 14.93 21.98 -6.42
N THR A 114 15.80 21.56 -5.50
CA THR A 114 16.79 20.48 -5.74
C THR A 114 16.30 19.13 -5.25
N PHE A 115 16.51 18.04 -6.00
CA PHE A 115 16.21 16.68 -5.55
C PHE A 115 17.44 16.00 -4.94
N SER A 116 17.23 15.23 -3.86
CA SER A 116 18.30 14.53 -3.15
C SER A 116 18.26 13.02 -3.38
N GLU A 117 17.08 12.46 -3.62
CA GLU A 117 16.84 11.04 -3.83
C GLU A 117 16.81 10.77 -5.34
N VAL A 118 17.99 10.60 -5.92
CA VAL A 118 18.16 10.33 -7.35
C VAL A 118 18.71 8.93 -7.51
N SER A 119 17.91 8.02 -8.06
CA SER A 119 18.31 6.65 -8.36
C SER A 119 18.23 6.40 -9.85
N ARG A 120 19.28 5.78 -10.41
CA ARG A 120 19.37 5.44 -11.84
C ARG A 120 19.14 6.63 -12.80
N GLY A 121 19.46 7.86 -12.36
CA GLY A 121 19.28 9.08 -13.14
C GLY A 121 17.85 9.62 -13.18
N MET A 122 16.93 9.02 -12.43
CA MET A 122 15.55 9.48 -12.31
C MET A 122 15.29 10.03 -10.90
N VAL A 123 14.40 11.01 -10.83
CA VAL A 123 13.92 11.56 -9.56
C VAL A 123 13.04 10.53 -8.85
N ASN A 124 13.26 10.33 -7.55
CA ASN A 124 12.37 9.51 -6.71
C ASN A 124 10.96 10.11 -6.71
N VAL A 125 9.97 9.31 -7.13
CA VAL A 125 8.57 9.73 -7.26
C VAL A 125 8.00 10.23 -5.93
N THR A 126 8.39 9.61 -4.81
CA THR A 126 7.91 10.02 -3.48
C THR A 126 8.50 11.36 -3.05
N GLU A 127 9.76 11.64 -3.39
CA GLU A 127 10.37 12.95 -3.15
C GLU A 127 9.70 14.03 -4.01
N LEU A 128 9.38 13.73 -5.27
CA LEU A 128 8.60 14.61 -6.15
C LEU A 128 7.24 14.96 -5.55
N VAL A 129 6.47 13.95 -5.13
CA VAL A 129 5.17 14.16 -4.47
C VAL A 129 5.32 15.03 -3.21
N ALA A 130 6.33 14.76 -2.36
CA ALA A 130 6.60 15.56 -1.16
C ALA A 130 6.85 17.04 -1.47
N LYS A 131 7.61 17.32 -2.55
CA LYS A 131 7.94 18.67 -2.98
C LYS A 131 6.76 19.41 -3.62
N LEU A 132 5.92 18.70 -4.38
CA LEU A 132 4.66 19.24 -4.91
C LEU A 132 3.73 19.65 -3.77
N ILE A 133 3.53 18.77 -2.77
CA ILE A 133 2.73 19.08 -1.56
C ILE A 133 3.29 20.32 -0.84
N SER A 134 4.60 20.45 -0.75
CA SER A 134 5.25 21.58 -0.10
C SER A 134 5.02 22.94 -0.79
N GLN A 135 4.49 22.95 -2.02
CA GLN A 135 4.08 24.18 -2.71
C GLN A 135 2.74 24.75 -2.24
N GLY A 136 1.94 23.97 -1.48
CA GLY A 136 0.64 24.40 -0.96
C GLY A 136 0.70 25.52 0.08
N ASN A 137 -0.45 26.01 0.53
CA ASN A 137 -0.58 26.97 1.62
C ASN A 137 -0.59 26.27 3.00
N ASN A 138 -1.01 25.01 3.03
CA ASN A 138 -0.95 24.08 4.15
C ASN A 138 -0.88 22.65 3.57
N LEU A 139 -0.73 21.62 4.40
CA LEU A 139 -0.60 20.23 3.93
C LEU A 139 -1.82 19.77 3.10
N ILE A 140 -3.03 20.12 3.50
CA ILE A 140 -4.26 19.74 2.79
C ILE A 140 -4.33 20.40 1.41
N ASP A 141 -4.07 21.72 1.34
CA ASP A 141 -3.99 22.45 0.07
C ASP A 141 -2.85 21.93 -0.82
N GLY A 142 -1.73 21.50 -0.21
CA GLY A 142 -0.61 20.90 -0.92
C GLY A 142 -0.96 19.56 -1.55
N ILE A 143 -1.65 18.69 -0.82
CA ILE A 143 -2.13 17.40 -1.35
C ILE A 143 -3.12 17.62 -2.49
N GLU A 144 -4.08 18.54 -2.34
CA GLU A 144 -5.04 18.87 -3.41
C GLU A 144 -4.33 19.40 -4.67
N LYS A 145 -3.39 20.34 -4.52
CA LYS A 145 -2.60 20.85 -5.65
C LYS A 145 -1.73 19.78 -6.31
N MET A 146 -1.21 18.85 -5.53
CA MET A 146 -0.47 17.71 -6.07
C MET A 146 -1.41 16.84 -6.91
N PHE A 147 -2.60 16.51 -6.39
CA PHE A 147 -3.60 15.79 -7.16
C PHE A 147 -4.02 16.49 -8.45
N ASP A 148 -4.11 17.81 -8.45
CA ASP A 148 -4.47 18.58 -9.64
C ASP A 148 -3.32 18.65 -10.67
N ALA A 149 -2.08 18.41 -10.26
CA ALA A 149 -0.89 18.52 -11.11
C ALA A 149 -0.43 17.18 -11.70
N ILE A 150 -0.73 16.05 -11.06
CA ILE A 150 -0.27 14.74 -11.52
C ILE A 150 -1.16 14.17 -12.61
N ASP A 151 -0.54 13.53 -13.60
CA ASP A 151 -1.20 12.58 -14.50
C ASP A 151 -0.96 11.17 -13.95
N GLY A 152 -2.03 10.42 -13.71
CA GLY A 152 -1.99 9.07 -13.13
C GLY A 152 -2.66 9.00 -11.75
N SER A 153 -2.04 8.28 -10.81
CA SER A 153 -2.61 8.03 -9.48
C SER A 153 -1.53 8.05 -8.40
N CYS A 154 -1.86 8.59 -7.23
CA CYS A 154 -0.98 8.58 -6.07
C CYS A 154 -1.81 8.59 -4.78
N SER A 155 -1.90 7.46 -4.09
CA SER A 155 -2.33 7.46 -2.69
C SER A 155 -1.12 7.59 -1.79
N LEU A 156 -1.28 8.23 -0.64
CA LEU A 156 -0.15 8.52 0.26
C LEU A 156 -0.53 8.49 1.73
N LEU A 157 0.49 8.26 2.56
CA LEU A 157 0.47 8.54 3.99
C LEU A 157 1.56 9.55 4.32
N LEU A 158 1.22 10.61 5.06
CA LEU A 158 2.15 11.64 5.50
C LEU A 158 2.11 11.72 7.03
N LEU A 159 3.27 11.49 7.66
CA LEU A 159 3.47 11.49 9.11
C LEU A 159 4.11 12.82 9.54
N ASN A 160 3.44 13.55 10.43
CA ASN A 160 3.98 14.72 11.12
C ASN A 160 3.56 14.71 12.61
N ARG A 161 3.85 15.81 13.32
CA ARG A 161 3.48 15.95 14.74
C ARG A 161 1.98 15.86 14.99
N ASP A 162 1.15 16.30 14.05
CA ASP A 162 -0.31 16.28 14.18
C ASP A 162 -0.87 14.85 14.13
N GLY A 163 -0.20 13.93 13.43
CA GLY A 163 -0.77 12.63 13.12
C GLY A 163 -0.25 12.01 11.83
N VAL A 164 -1.03 11.04 11.34
CA VAL A 164 -0.90 10.48 10.00
C VAL A 164 -2.02 11.03 9.13
N TYR A 165 -1.66 11.86 8.15
CA TYR A 165 -2.55 12.20 7.05
C TYR A 165 -2.58 11.02 6.08
N ALA A 166 -3.78 10.63 5.65
CA ALA A 166 -3.97 9.64 4.61
C ALA A 166 -4.82 10.26 3.50
N ALA A 167 -4.32 10.20 2.27
CA ALA A 167 -5.03 10.73 1.11
C ALA A 167 -5.09 9.65 0.02
N ARG A 168 -6.32 9.33 -0.41
CA ARG A 168 -6.56 8.40 -1.51
C ARG A 168 -6.52 9.16 -2.83
N ASP A 169 -5.96 8.56 -3.88
CA ASP A 169 -5.90 9.18 -5.21
C ASP A 169 -7.29 9.59 -5.73
N ARG A 170 -7.34 10.61 -6.60
CA ARG A 170 -8.58 11.27 -7.08
C ARG A 170 -9.61 10.32 -7.69
N TYR A 171 -9.17 9.22 -8.31
CA TYR A 171 -10.04 8.24 -8.95
C TYR A 171 -10.18 6.94 -8.12
N GLY A 172 -9.49 6.85 -6.99
CA GLY A 172 -9.49 5.69 -6.11
C GLY A 172 -8.89 4.43 -6.73
N TYR A 173 -7.96 4.56 -7.68
CA TYR A 173 -7.29 3.43 -8.33
C TYR A 173 -6.61 2.50 -7.32
N THR A 174 -5.95 3.11 -6.34
CA THR A 174 -5.30 2.42 -5.24
C THR A 174 -6.15 2.51 -3.97
N PRO A 175 -6.24 1.42 -3.19
CA PRO A 175 -7.09 1.38 -2.00
C PRO A 175 -6.38 2.00 -0.79
N LEU A 176 -7.17 2.63 0.07
CA LEU A 176 -6.81 2.91 1.46
C LEU A 176 -7.98 2.53 2.37
N VAL A 177 -7.71 1.74 3.39
CA VAL A 177 -8.69 1.25 4.35
C VAL A 177 -8.23 1.57 5.77
N VAL A 178 -9.15 2.05 6.59
CA VAL A 178 -8.95 2.39 8.00
C VAL A 178 -9.41 1.24 8.87
N GLY A 179 -8.56 0.90 9.83
CA GLY A 179 -8.84 -0.04 10.90
C GLY A 179 -8.82 0.66 12.25
N LYS A 180 -9.60 0.14 13.19
CA LYS A 180 -9.60 0.58 14.59
C LYS A 180 -9.36 -0.60 15.54
N ARG A 181 -8.52 -0.37 16.54
CA ARG A 181 -8.36 -1.17 17.76
C ARG A 181 -8.75 -0.29 18.97
N GLU A 182 -8.79 -0.86 20.17
CA GLU A 182 -9.20 -0.14 21.39
C GLU A 182 -8.37 1.13 21.66
N ASP A 183 -7.07 1.06 21.43
CA ASP A 183 -6.05 2.06 21.78
C ASP A 183 -5.40 2.73 20.56
N ALA A 184 -5.73 2.28 19.35
CA ALA A 184 -5.01 2.66 18.13
C ALA A 184 -5.91 2.73 16.89
N TRP A 185 -5.47 3.54 15.94
CA TRP A 185 -6.03 3.67 14.60
C TRP A 185 -4.95 3.37 13.57
N ALA A 186 -5.32 2.66 12.51
CA ALA A 186 -4.42 2.32 11.43
C ALA A 186 -5.07 2.60 10.08
N VAL A 187 -4.23 2.86 9.07
CA VAL A 187 -4.63 3.02 7.68
C VAL A 187 -3.67 2.24 6.80
N THR A 188 -4.20 1.54 5.80
CA THR A 188 -3.38 0.64 5.00
C THR A 188 -3.93 0.38 3.61
N SER A 189 -3.10 -0.15 2.70
CA SER A 189 -3.52 -0.56 1.36
C SER A 189 -4.34 -1.85 1.36
N GLU A 190 -4.08 -2.80 2.25
CA GLU A 190 -4.76 -4.09 2.28
C GLU A 190 -5.33 -4.46 3.65
N SER A 191 -6.62 -4.82 3.68
CA SER A 191 -7.28 -5.19 4.94
C SER A 191 -6.73 -6.46 5.58
N SER A 192 -5.99 -7.30 4.85
CA SER A 192 -5.33 -8.49 5.39
C SER A 192 -4.27 -8.16 6.46
N ALA A 193 -3.78 -6.92 6.48
CA ALA A 193 -2.86 -6.46 7.50
C ALA A 193 -3.51 -6.30 8.89
N PHE A 194 -4.84 -6.28 9.00
CA PHE A 194 -5.53 -5.98 10.26
C PHE A 194 -5.77 -7.17 11.21
N PRO A 195 -6.27 -8.35 10.78
CA PRO A 195 -6.75 -9.38 11.71
C PRO A 195 -5.70 -9.86 12.71
N ASN A 196 -4.46 -10.04 12.28
CA ASN A 196 -3.38 -10.57 13.14
C ASN A 196 -2.80 -9.53 14.12
N ILE A 197 -3.14 -8.25 13.95
CA ILE A 197 -2.80 -7.16 14.87
C ILE A 197 -4.06 -6.56 15.52
N GLU A 198 -5.18 -7.29 15.44
CA GLU A 198 -6.44 -7.05 16.15
C GLU A 198 -7.17 -5.76 15.76
N PHE A 199 -6.90 -5.23 14.58
CA PHE A 199 -7.67 -4.11 14.02
C PHE A 199 -8.94 -4.63 13.35
N LYS A 200 -10.03 -3.86 13.47
CA LYS A 200 -11.27 -4.08 12.72
C LYS A 200 -11.42 -3.01 11.66
N THR A 201 -11.73 -3.39 10.43
CA THR A 201 -12.04 -2.44 9.35
C THR A 201 -13.22 -1.56 9.75
N VAL A 202 -13.08 -0.25 9.61
CA VAL A 202 -14.13 0.73 9.94
C VAL A 202 -14.52 1.62 8.76
N LYS A 203 -13.61 1.86 7.80
CA LYS A 203 -13.90 2.72 6.64
C LYS A 203 -12.94 2.42 5.48
N TYR A 204 -13.46 2.35 4.26
CA TYR A 204 -12.66 2.52 3.05
C TYR A 204 -12.67 4.00 2.69
N LEU A 205 -11.50 4.60 2.42
CA LEU A 205 -11.44 6.01 2.04
C LEU A 205 -12.11 6.22 0.69
N GLU A 206 -12.85 7.29 0.51
CA GLU A 206 -13.43 7.64 -0.80
C GLU A 206 -12.34 8.19 -1.75
N PRO A 207 -12.52 8.10 -3.08
CA PRO A 207 -11.63 8.71 -4.07
C PRO A 207 -11.36 10.20 -3.78
N GLY A 208 -10.09 10.61 -3.66
CA GLY A 208 -9.71 11.98 -3.30
C GLY A 208 -9.92 12.36 -1.83
N GLU A 209 -10.43 11.46 -0.98
CA GLU A 209 -10.64 11.77 0.44
C GLU A 209 -9.30 11.98 1.15
N ILE A 210 -9.27 12.98 2.04
CA ILE A 210 -8.14 13.23 2.94
C ILE A 210 -8.62 13.15 4.38
N ILE A 211 -8.00 12.28 5.17
CA ILE A 211 -8.23 12.17 6.61
C ILE A 211 -6.94 12.48 7.39
N LEU A 212 -7.11 12.86 8.66
CA LEU A 212 -6.05 12.87 9.66
C LEU A 212 -6.40 11.85 10.74
N ILE A 213 -5.46 10.97 11.05
CA ILE A 213 -5.52 10.09 12.21
C ILE A 213 -4.55 10.63 13.26
N ASN A 214 -5.02 10.82 14.50
CA ASN A 214 -4.22 11.21 15.66
C ASN A 214 -4.70 10.44 16.92
N GLU A 215 -4.18 10.80 18.10
CA GLU A 215 -4.54 10.16 19.38
C GLU A 215 -6.01 10.37 19.79
N GLU A 216 -6.65 11.43 19.29
CA GLU A 216 -8.07 11.71 19.52
C GLU A 216 -8.97 10.87 18.60
N GLY A 217 -8.44 10.45 17.45
CA GLY A 217 -9.05 9.52 16.53
C GLY A 217 -8.90 9.93 15.07
N MET A 218 -9.93 9.64 14.27
CA MET A 218 -9.96 9.95 12.84
C MET A 218 -10.82 11.20 12.59
N ALA A 219 -10.26 12.18 11.88
CA ALA A 219 -10.95 13.38 11.42
C ALA A 219 -10.85 13.52 9.90
N GLN A 220 -11.99 13.67 9.24
CA GLN A 220 -12.03 13.98 7.82
C GLN A 220 -11.59 15.42 7.58
N ARG A 221 -10.66 15.62 6.65
CA ARG A 221 -10.10 16.94 6.29
C ARG A 221 -10.59 17.40 4.92
N ARG A 222 -10.79 16.47 3.98
CA ARG A 222 -11.48 16.69 2.69
C ARG A 222 -12.40 15.51 2.39
N PRO A 223 -13.65 15.75 1.93
CA PRO A 223 -14.50 14.68 1.41
C PRO A 223 -13.94 14.11 0.11
N GLY A 224 -14.20 12.82 -0.11
CA GLY A 224 -13.96 12.23 -1.41
C GLY A 224 -15.08 12.54 -2.39
N GLY A 225 -14.91 12.06 -3.63
CA GLY A 225 -15.91 12.09 -4.67
C GLY A 225 -16.61 10.74 -4.86
N ASP A 226 -17.64 10.74 -5.72
CA ASP A 226 -18.49 9.56 -5.95
C ASP A 226 -17.94 8.59 -7.01
N THR A 227 -16.94 9.02 -7.80
CA THR A 227 -16.40 8.23 -8.91
C THR A 227 -15.23 7.37 -8.44
N SER A 228 -15.47 6.06 -8.30
CA SER A 228 -14.44 5.08 -7.99
C SER A 228 -14.06 4.24 -9.20
N GLN A 229 -12.77 4.22 -9.53
CA GLN A 229 -12.15 3.42 -10.59
C GLN A 229 -11.12 2.46 -10.01
N ILE A 230 -11.38 1.92 -8.82
CA ILE A 230 -10.51 0.96 -8.17
C ILE A 230 -10.07 -0.15 -9.13
N CYS A 231 -8.77 -0.43 -9.14
CA CYS A 231 -8.17 -1.34 -10.10
C CYS A 231 -8.71 -2.76 -9.93
N ALA A 232 -9.45 -3.26 -10.93
CA ALA A 232 -9.98 -4.62 -10.93
C ALA A 232 -8.87 -5.70 -10.80
N PHE A 233 -7.64 -5.34 -11.19
CA PHE A 233 -6.47 -6.23 -11.08
C PHE A 233 -6.18 -6.65 -9.63
N LEU A 234 -6.59 -5.84 -8.65
CA LEU A 234 -6.49 -6.15 -7.23
C LEU A 234 -7.28 -7.41 -6.87
N TRP A 235 -8.51 -7.57 -7.38
CA TRP A 235 -9.28 -8.78 -7.11
C TRP A 235 -8.81 -9.97 -7.94
N ILE A 236 -8.53 -9.77 -9.23
CA ILE A 236 -8.26 -10.91 -10.12
C ILE A 236 -6.84 -11.49 -9.93
N TYR A 237 -5.87 -10.71 -9.44
CA TYR A 237 -4.48 -11.19 -9.33
C TYR A 237 -3.65 -10.58 -8.19
N ALA A 238 -3.55 -9.25 -8.11
CA ALA A 238 -2.54 -8.59 -7.29
C ALA A 238 -2.79 -8.67 -5.78
N GLY A 239 -4.06 -8.60 -5.38
CA GLY A 239 -4.45 -8.56 -3.97
C GLY A 239 -4.28 -9.89 -3.25
N PHE A 240 -4.04 -9.82 -1.95
CA PHE A 240 -3.96 -11.01 -1.12
C PHE A 240 -5.35 -11.67 -0.98
N PRO A 241 -5.47 -13.01 -1.04
CA PRO A 241 -6.76 -13.71 -0.96
C PRO A 241 -7.64 -13.33 0.24
N ALA A 242 -7.03 -13.08 1.40
CA ALA A 242 -7.75 -12.69 2.62
C ALA A 242 -8.13 -11.19 2.67
N SER A 243 -7.64 -10.38 1.73
CA SER A 243 -7.98 -8.96 1.65
C SER A 243 -9.38 -8.75 1.09
N SER A 244 -9.98 -7.62 1.50
CA SER A 244 -11.20 -7.09 0.92
C SER A 244 -10.97 -5.65 0.52
N TYR A 245 -11.34 -5.32 -0.70
CA TYR A 245 -11.36 -3.94 -1.21
C TYR A 245 -12.81 -3.52 -1.35
N GLU A 246 -13.18 -2.36 -0.83
CA GLU A 246 -14.58 -1.90 -0.83
C GLU A 246 -15.57 -2.93 -0.22
N GLY A 247 -15.13 -3.70 0.78
CA GLY A 247 -15.92 -4.77 1.39
C GLY A 247 -16.09 -6.03 0.51
N ILE A 248 -15.46 -6.08 -0.66
CA ILE A 248 -15.49 -7.21 -1.59
C ILE A 248 -14.21 -8.02 -1.42
N ASN A 249 -14.34 -9.25 -0.94
CA ASN A 249 -13.20 -10.15 -0.71
C ASN A 249 -12.59 -10.68 -2.03
N VAL A 250 -11.25 -10.77 -2.05
CA VAL A 250 -10.45 -11.26 -3.18
C VAL A 250 -10.75 -12.71 -3.55
N GLU A 251 -10.64 -13.65 -2.60
CA GLU A 251 -10.88 -15.07 -2.84
C GLU A 251 -12.27 -15.31 -3.44
N MET A 252 -13.29 -14.69 -2.84
CA MET A 252 -14.68 -14.78 -3.31
C MET A 252 -14.87 -14.25 -4.74
N VAL A 253 -14.19 -13.17 -5.13
CA VAL A 253 -14.25 -12.67 -6.51
C VAL A 253 -13.61 -13.65 -7.47
N ARG A 254 -12.45 -14.21 -7.12
CA ARG A 254 -11.76 -15.19 -7.97
C ARG A 254 -12.58 -16.46 -8.17
N GLU A 255 -13.22 -16.97 -7.12
CA GLU A 255 -14.18 -18.07 -7.23
C GLU A 255 -15.34 -17.72 -8.16
N ARG A 256 -15.95 -16.53 -8.01
CA ARG A 256 -17.03 -16.07 -8.90
C ARG A 256 -16.57 -16.00 -10.35
N CYS A 257 -15.38 -15.46 -10.61
CA CYS A 257 -14.77 -15.45 -11.95
C CYS A 257 -14.67 -16.87 -12.52
N GLY A 258 -14.19 -17.83 -11.72
CA GLY A 258 -14.16 -19.26 -12.08
C GLY A 258 -15.53 -19.82 -12.49
N ARG A 259 -16.56 -19.54 -11.69
CA ARG A 259 -17.94 -19.95 -11.99
C ARG A 259 -18.45 -19.36 -13.31
N PHE A 260 -18.21 -18.07 -13.55
CA PHE A 260 -18.62 -17.44 -14.81
C PHE A 260 -17.89 -18.00 -16.02
N LEU A 261 -16.62 -18.40 -15.87
CA LEU A 261 -15.88 -19.10 -16.93
C LEU A 261 -16.51 -20.46 -17.24
N ALA A 262 -16.82 -21.27 -16.22
CA ALA A 262 -17.48 -22.56 -16.42
C ALA A 262 -18.84 -22.43 -17.12
N LYS A 263 -19.66 -21.45 -16.71
CA LYS A 263 -20.95 -21.16 -17.37
C LYS A 263 -20.81 -20.81 -18.84
N ARG A 264 -19.78 -20.02 -19.17
CA ARG A 264 -19.50 -19.61 -20.56
C ARG A 264 -19.05 -20.80 -21.39
N ASP A 265 -18.19 -21.64 -20.84
CA ASP A 265 -17.63 -22.78 -21.55
C ASP A 265 -18.68 -23.89 -21.76
N GLY A 266 -19.72 -23.96 -20.92
CA GLY A 266 -20.81 -24.92 -21.04
C GLY A 266 -20.40 -26.31 -20.56
N ASP A 267 -20.78 -27.35 -21.29
CA ASP A 267 -20.36 -28.72 -20.99
C ASP A 267 -19.12 -29.08 -21.81
N ILE A 268 -17.96 -28.96 -21.19
CA ILE A 268 -16.68 -29.40 -21.76
C ILE A 268 -16.27 -30.75 -21.18
N GLU A 269 -15.79 -31.64 -22.05
CA GLU A 269 -15.29 -32.95 -21.63
C GLU A 269 -13.81 -32.85 -21.23
N VAL A 270 -13.58 -32.82 -19.91
CA VAL A 270 -12.25 -32.79 -19.29
C VAL A 270 -12.19 -33.73 -18.09
N ASP A 271 -11.03 -34.34 -17.84
CA ASP A 271 -10.85 -35.25 -16.72
C ASP A 271 -10.83 -34.53 -15.36
N VAL A 272 -10.18 -33.36 -15.31
CA VAL A 272 -9.95 -32.61 -14.06
C VAL A 272 -9.86 -31.10 -14.32
N VAL A 273 -10.16 -30.32 -13.29
CA VAL A 273 -9.93 -28.87 -13.23
C VAL A 273 -8.77 -28.59 -12.28
N SER A 274 -7.86 -27.68 -12.66
CA SER A 274 -6.71 -27.27 -11.82
C SER A 274 -6.41 -25.80 -12.00
N GLY A 275 -5.96 -25.15 -10.92
CA GLY A 275 -5.41 -23.81 -10.96
C GLY A 275 -3.90 -23.82 -11.15
N VAL A 276 -3.36 -22.76 -11.74
CA VAL A 276 -1.92 -22.48 -11.67
C VAL A 276 -1.64 -21.76 -10.34
N PRO A 277 -0.80 -22.33 -9.45
CA PRO A 277 -0.56 -21.73 -8.15
C PRO A 277 0.28 -20.44 -8.25
N ASP A 278 0.04 -19.43 -7.40
CA ASP A 278 -0.92 -19.46 -6.28
C ASP A 278 -2.28 -18.85 -6.64
N SER A 279 -2.31 -17.79 -7.45
CA SER A 279 -3.50 -16.96 -7.74
C SER A 279 -4.59 -17.65 -8.57
N GLY A 280 -4.24 -18.66 -9.36
CA GLY A 280 -5.19 -19.43 -10.18
C GLY A 280 -6.02 -20.44 -9.37
N THR A 281 -5.65 -20.71 -8.12
CA THR A 281 -6.29 -21.74 -7.27
C THR A 281 -7.78 -21.46 -7.07
N ALA A 282 -8.12 -20.27 -6.60
CA ALA A 282 -9.50 -19.85 -6.32
C ALA A 282 -10.39 -19.84 -7.58
N HIS A 283 -9.82 -19.39 -8.70
CA HIS A 283 -10.49 -19.43 -10.00
C HIS A 283 -10.86 -20.87 -10.41
N ALA A 284 -9.92 -21.80 -10.27
CA ALA A 284 -10.15 -23.20 -10.59
C ALA A 284 -11.13 -23.89 -9.63
N LEU A 285 -11.10 -23.53 -8.34
CA LEU A 285 -12.10 -24.00 -7.37
C LEU A 285 -13.51 -23.55 -7.79
N GLY A 286 -13.68 -22.27 -8.08
CA GLY A 286 -14.95 -21.74 -8.58
C GLY A 286 -15.42 -22.41 -9.87
N TYR A 287 -14.50 -22.65 -10.81
CA TYR A 287 -14.79 -23.36 -12.06
C TYR A 287 -15.24 -24.81 -11.81
N ALA A 288 -14.54 -25.55 -10.95
CA ALA A 288 -14.87 -26.93 -10.61
C ALA A 288 -16.22 -27.05 -9.89
N MET A 289 -16.52 -26.12 -8.96
CA MET A 289 -17.80 -26.06 -8.25
C MET A 289 -18.98 -25.83 -9.20
N GLU A 290 -18.79 -25.05 -10.27
CA GLU A 290 -19.85 -24.74 -11.23
C GLU A 290 -20.01 -25.80 -12.31
N SER A 291 -18.90 -26.32 -12.86
CA SER A 291 -18.93 -27.34 -13.92
C SER A 291 -19.20 -28.77 -13.39
N GLY A 292 -19.06 -28.99 -12.08
CA GLY A 292 -19.16 -30.32 -11.47
C GLY A 292 -17.99 -31.25 -11.77
N LYS A 293 -16.97 -30.80 -12.51
CA LYS A 293 -15.77 -31.57 -12.82
C LYS A 293 -14.83 -31.61 -11.60
N PRO A 294 -14.09 -32.71 -11.37
CA PRO A 294 -13.28 -32.86 -10.17
C PRO A 294 -12.08 -31.91 -10.16
N TYR A 295 -11.89 -31.20 -9.04
CA TYR A 295 -10.69 -30.41 -8.80
C TYR A 295 -9.50 -31.33 -8.43
N ARG A 296 -8.33 -31.07 -9.01
CA ARG A 296 -7.04 -31.67 -8.62
C ARG A 296 -5.97 -30.61 -8.54
N ARG A 297 -4.92 -30.87 -7.75
CA ARG A 297 -3.74 -30.00 -7.60
C ARG A 297 -2.47 -30.66 -8.16
N PRO A 298 -2.37 -30.87 -9.50
CA PRO A 298 -1.18 -31.42 -10.13
C PRO A 298 0.02 -30.47 -10.12
N LEU A 299 -0.22 -29.16 -10.04
CA LEU A 299 0.82 -28.13 -10.01
C LEU A 299 1.11 -27.70 -8.57
N VAL A 300 2.39 -27.64 -8.22
CA VAL A 300 2.86 -27.10 -6.94
C VAL A 300 3.96 -26.09 -7.24
N LYS A 301 3.80 -24.86 -6.73
CA LYS A 301 4.82 -23.84 -6.87
C LYS A 301 5.99 -24.12 -5.93
N TYR A 302 7.19 -24.18 -6.49
CA TYR A 302 8.42 -24.27 -5.73
C TYR A 302 8.65 -22.96 -4.96
N THR A 303 8.72 -23.04 -3.62
CA THR A 303 8.80 -21.86 -2.72
C THR A 303 9.98 -21.88 -1.71
N PRO A 304 11.21 -22.30 -2.06
CA PRO A 304 12.41 -21.90 -1.31
C PRO A 304 13.20 -20.78 -2.01
N GLY A 305 13.39 -19.65 -1.31
CA GLY A 305 14.49 -18.70 -1.54
C GLY A 305 14.59 -18.09 -2.95
N TYR A 306 13.52 -17.43 -3.41
CA TYR A 306 13.50 -16.61 -4.63
C TYR A 306 14.83 -15.84 -4.79
N GLY A 307 15.54 -16.09 -5.89
CA GLY A 307 16.81 -15.42 -6.23
C GLY A 307 18.08 -16.25 -6.10
N ARG A 308 18.08 -17.41 -5.41
CA ARG A 308 19.29 -18.23 -5.25
C ARG A 308 19.39 -19.31 -6.33
N SER A 309 20.15 -19.03 -7.38
CA SER A 309 20.74 -20.10 -8.20
C SER A 309 21.88 -20.72 -7.41
N TYR A 310 21.78 -22.01 -7.06
CA TYR A 310 22.94 -22.75 -6.57
C TYR A 310 23.89 -22.94 -7.75
N THR A 311 25.02 -22.22 -7.76
CA THR A 311 26.17 -22.50 -8.63
C THR A 311 27.11 -23.49 -7.95
#